data_AF-A0A974XLQ3-F1
#
_entry.id   AF-A0A974XLQ3-F1
#
_cell.length_a   1.000
_cell.length_b   1.000
_cell.length_c   1.000
_cell.angle_alpha   90.00
_cell.angle_beta   90.00
_cell.angle_gamma   90.00
#
_symmetry.space_group_name_H-M   'P 1'
#
loop_
_entity.id
_entity.type
_entity.pdbx_description
1 polymer ?
#
loop_
_entity_poly.entity_id
_entity_poly.type
_entity_poly.pdbx_seq_one_letter_code
_entity_poly.pdbx_strand_id
1 'polypeptide(L)'
;MKLKFGNETVIVYDDKYEVHIQKKIFGGFTLKKYLIDSIFDLLESRDIRVDISQEEAIQMGKELLSREYKSTGFSFDFNNPLAT
;
A
#
# COMPACT_ATOMS: atom_id res chain seq x y z
N MET A 1 -7.81 -12.98 -1.95
CA MET A 1 -6.38 -12.59 -1.81
C MET A 1 -5.55 -13.34 -2.83
N LYS A 2 -4.78 -12.63 -3.66
CA LYS A 2 -3.98 -13.18 -4.75
C LYS A 2 -2.56 -12.60 -4.69
N LEU A 3 -1.62 -13.30 -5.31
CA LEU A 3 -0.21 -12.92 -5.38
C LEU A 3 0.20 -12.78 -6.85
N LYS A 4 1.03 -11.77 -7.13
CA LYS A 4 1.72 -11.60 -8.40
C LYS A 4 3.19 -11.36 -8.13
N PHE A 5 4.05 -12.11 -8.81
CA PHE A 5 5.50 -11.97 -8.72
C PHE A 5 6.00 -11.25 -9.98
N GLY A 6 6.72 -10.15 -9.78
CA GLY A 6 7.59 -9.52 -10.77
C GLY A 6 9.04 -9.59 -10.30
N ASN A 7 10.00 -9.22 -11.16
CA ASN A 7 11.43 -9.39 -10.89
C ASN A 7 11.86 -8.95 -9.48
N GLU A 8 11.45 -7.76 -9.04
CA GLU A 8 11.87 -7.17 -7.76
C GLU A 8 10.68 -6.73 -6.90
N THR A 9 9.46 -7.12 -7.28
CA THR A 9 8.23 -6.70 -6.62
C THR A 9 7.27 -7.86 -6.49
N VAL A 10 6.78 -8.08 -5.27
CA VAL A 10 5.64 -8.98 -5.02
C VAL A 10 4.42 -8.11 -4.77
N ILE A 11 3.31 -8.40 -5.45
CA ILE A 11 2.05 -7.69 -5.25
C ILE A 11 1.06 -8.65 -4.59
N VAL A 12 0.55 -8.27 -3.43
CA VAL A 12 -0.57 -8.93 -2.76
C VAL A 12 -1.82 -8.10 -3.00
N TYR A 13 -2.88 -8.68 -3.55
CA TYR A 13 -4.08 -7.90 -3.92
C TYR A 13 -5.38 -8.63 -3.65
N ASP A 14 -6.46 -7.86 -3.50
CA ASP A 14 -7.85 -8.30 -3.51
C ASP A 14 -8.64 -7.54 -4.58
N ASP A 15 -9.96 -7.37 -4.41
CA ASP A 15 -10.81 -6.71 -5.39
C ASP A 15 -10.81 -5.17 -5.27
N LYS A 16 -10.27 -4.62 -4.17
CA LYS A 16 -10.28 -3.18 -3.87
C LYS A 16 -8.88 -2.60 -3.72
N TYR A 17 -7.95 -3.37 -3.17
CA TYR A 17 -6.64 -2.88 -2.77
C TYR A 17 -5.53 -3.76 -3.33
N GLU A 18 -4.37 -3.13 -3.48
CA GLU A 18 -3.13 -3.83 -3.77
C GLU A 18 -2.00 -3.34 -2.87
N VAL A 19 -1.13 -4.26 -2.44
CA VAL A 19 0.06 -3.99 -1.66
C VAL A 19 1.28 -4.40 -2.45
N HIS A 20 2.11 -3.44 -2.80
CA HIS A 20 3.38 -3.64 -3.48
C HIS A 20 4.48 -3.82 -2.44
N ILE A 21 5.20 -4.93 -2.54
CA ILE A 21 6.30 -5.31 -1.66
C ILE A 21 7.58 -5.27 -2.49
N GLN A 22 8.42 -4.28 -2.23
CA GLN A 22 9.65 -4.02 -2.97
C GLN A 22 10.86 -4.27 -2.09
N LYS A 23 11.80 -5.09 -2.56
CA LYS A 23 13.05 -5.33 -1.84
C LYS A 23 13.96 -4.10 -1.96
N LYS A 24 14.59 -3.70 -0.87
CA LYS A 24 15.57 -2.61 -0.88
C LYS A 24 16.97 -3.13 -1.20
N ILE A 25 17.76 -2.29 -1.84
CA ILE A 25 19.16 -2.58 -2.19
C ILE A 25 20.00 -2.85 -0.92
N PHE A 26 19.75 -2.11 0.16
CA PHE A 26 20.51 -2.20 1.42
C PHE A 26 19.84 -3.11 2.48
N GLY A 27 19.00 -4.06 2.06
CA GLY A 27 18.27 -4.95 2.95
C GLY A 27 16.93 -4.37 3.42
N GLY A 28 16.03 -5.26 3.79
CA GLY A 28 14.64 -4.93 4.13
C GLY A 28 13.75 -4.65 2.91
N PHE A 29 12.57 -4.09 3.18
CA PHE A 29 11.49 -3.95 2.19
C PHE A 29 10.75 -2.62 2.33
N THR A 30 10.16 -2.17 1.24
CA THR A 30 9.13 -1.13 1.24
C THR A 30 7.80 -1.77 0.87
N LEU A 31 6.79 -1.55 1.70
CA LEU A 31 5.41 -1.95 1.46
C LEU A 31 4.58 -0.70 1.16
N LYS A 32 3.82 -0.71 0.07
CA LYS A 32 2.93 0.40 -0.31
C LYS A 32 1.56 -0.14 -0.65
N LYS A 33 0.52 0.37 0.03
CA LYS A 33 -0.88 0.00 -0.21
C LYS A 33 -1.56 1.06 -1.08
N TYR A 34 -2.25 0.60 -2.10
CA TYR A 34 -2.99 1.41 -3.05
C TYR A 34 -4.45 0.98 -3.17
N LEU A 35 -5.31 1.88 -3.60
CA LEU A 35 -6.61 1.55 -4.16
C LEU A 35 -6.44 1.08 -5.61
N ILE A 36 -7.05 -0.06 -5.98
CA ILE A 36 -7.02 -0.57 -7.36
C ILE A 36 -7.68 0.44 -8.29
N ASP A 37 -7.19 0.51 -9.54
CA ASP A 37 -7.63 1.45 -10.58
C ASP A 37 -7.41 2.93 -10.27
N SER A 38 -6.60 3.24 -9.25
CA SER A 38 -6.14 4.59 -8.95
C SER A 38 -4.62 4.68 -8.97
N ILE A 39 -4.10 5.58 -9.80
CA ILE A 39 -2.65 5.84 -9.93
C ILE A 39 -2.10 6.81 -8.87
N PHE A 40 -2.97 7.45 -8.08
CA PHE A 40 -2.58 8.45 -7.07
C PHE A 40 -3.01 8.10 -5.64
N ASP A 41 -3.84 7.08 -5.43
CA ASP A 41 -4.33 6.73 -4.09
C ASP A 41 -3.39 5.80 -3.33
N LEU A 42 -2.18 6.29 -3.03
CA LEU A 42 -1.35 5.68 -2.00
C LEU A 42 -2.03 5.87 -0.63
N LEU A 43 -2.49 4.79 -0.02
CA LEU A 43 -3.20 4.82 1.25
C LEU A 43 -2.23 4.76 2.44
N GLU A 44 -1.22 3.89 2.35
CA GLU A 44 -0.22 3.74 3.40
C GLU A 44 1.11 3.24 2.81
N SER A 45 2.22 3.72 3.35
CA SER A 45 3.54 3.19 3.08
C SER A 45 4.24 2.79 4.38
N ARG A 46 4.89 1.63 4.37
CA ARG A 46 5.74 1.16 5.45
C ARG A 46 7.12 0.82 4.95
N ASP A 47 8.10 1.32 5.67
CA ASP A 47 9.49 0.98 5.45
C ASP A 47 10.00 0.02 6.52
N ILE A 48 10.33 -1.18 6.08
CA ILE A 48 11.00 -2.19 6.89
C ILE A 48 12.50 -1.99 6.67
N ARG A 49 13.23 -1.71 7.75
CA ARG A 49 14.69 -1.49 7.75
C ARG A 49 15.49 -2.69 8.25
N VAL A 50 14.81 -3.65 8.85
CA VAL A 50 15.41 -4.91 9.29
C VAL A 50 15.45 -5.89 8.12
N ASP A 51 16.49 -6.71 8.09
CA ASP A 51 16.57 -7.80 7.12
C ASP A 51 15.62 -8.92 7.55
N ILE A 52 14.68 -9.25 6.68
CA ILE A 52 13.63 -10.25 6.89
C ILE A 52 13.51 -11.11 5.65
N SER A 53 12.91 -12.29 5.80
CA SER A 53 12.59 -13.13 4.65
C SER A 53 11.51 -12.50 3.76
N GLN A 54 11.47 -12.94 2.51
CA GLN A 54 10.41 -12.53 1.59
C GLN A 54 9.04 -13.01 2.05
N GLU A 55 8.97 -14.18 2.69
CA GLU A 55 7.76 -14.76 3.27
C GLU A 55 7.19 -13.87 4.39
N GLU A 56 8.06 -13.37 5.28
CA GLU A 56 7.68 -12.42 6.33
C GLU A 56 7.19 -11.09 5.73
N ALA A 57 7.87 -10.58 4.69
CA ALA A 57 7.43 -9.38 3.99
C ALA A 57 6.05 -9.58 3.33
N ILE A 58 5.80 -10.75 2.73
CA ILE A 58 4.49 -11.13 2.18
C ILE A 58 3.44 -11.20 3.27
N GLN A 59 3.75 -11.77 4.44
CA GLN A 59 2.82 -11.84 5.56
C GLN A 59 2.43 -10.44 6.05
N MET A 60 3.39 -9.54 6.21
CA MET A 60 3.12 -8.13 6.52
C MET A 60 2.34 -7.42 5.42
N GLY A 61 2.56 -7.77 4.15
CA GLY A 61 1.78 -7.25 3.03
C GLY A 61 0.31 -7.66 3.09
N LYS A 62 0.03 -8.92 3.45
CA LYS A 62 -1.35 -9.42 3.68
C LYS A 62 -2.04 -8.71 4.83
N GLU A 63 -1.31 -8.47 5.93
CA GLU A 63 -1.83 -7.72 7.08
C GLU A 63 -2.10 -6.24 6.75
N LEU A 64 -1.27 -5.63 5.91
CA LEU A 64 -1.50 -4.27 5.43
C LEU A 64 -2.71 -4.22 4.50
N LEU A 65 -2.87 -5.22 3.62
CA LEU A 65 -3.99 -5.34 2.70
C LEU A 65 -5.34 -5.38 3.44
N SER A 66 -5.43 -6.14 4.54
CA SER A 66 -6.68 -6.31 5.30
C SER A 66 -7.09 -5.09 6.13
N ARG A 67 -6.23 -4.06 6.27
CA ARG A 67 -6.60 -2.84 7.00
C ARG A 67 -7.58 -2.00 6.20
N GLU A 68 -8.76 -1.77 6.75
CA GLU A 68 -9.73 -0.85 6.15
C GLU A 68 -9.49 0.57 6.65
N TYR A 69 -9.42 1.54 5.73
CA TYR A 69 -9.37 2.95 6.06
C TYR A 69 -10.77 3.53 5.89
N LYS A 70 -11.28 4.19 6.92
CA LYS A 70 -12.49 4.98 6.78
C LYS A 70 -12.15 6.17 5.90
N SER A 71 -12.83 6.30 4.75
CA SER A 71 -12.86 7.57 4.04
C SER A 71 -13.60 8.57 4.92
N THR A 72 -12.86 9.37 5.69
CA THR A 72 -13.42 10.62 6.21
C THR A 72 -13.66 11.48 4.98
N GLY A 73 -14.92 11.54 4.53
CA GLY A 73 -15.32 12.28 3.34
C GLY A 73 -14.87 13.74 3.43
N PHE A 74 -13.68 14.03 2.90
CA PHE A 74 -13.22 15.38 2.70
C PHE A 74 -13.77 15.83 1.34
N SER A 75 -15.02 16.29 1.35
CA SER A 75 -15.58 17.05 0.24
C SER A 75 -14.94 18.44 0.25
N PHE A 76 -13.99 18.67 -0.64
CA PHE A 76 -13.49 20.01 -0.92
C PHE A 76 -14.55 20.75 -1.75
N ASP A 77 -15.24 21.71 -1.12
CA ASP A 77 -16.10 22.64 -1.87
C ASP A 77 -15.22 23.76 -2.44
N PHE A 78 -14.83 23.59 -3.71
CA PHE A 78 -14.04 24.59 -4.44
C PHE A 78 -14.82 25.89 -4.74
N ASN A 79 -16.11 25.97 -4.40
CA ASN A 79 -16.93 27.16 -4.64
C ASN A 79 -16.98 28.11 -3.44
N ASN A 80 -16.31 27.80 -2.33
CA ASN A 80 -16.28 28.69 -1.16
C ASN A 80 -14.87 29.26 -0.90
N PRO A 81 -14.54 30.46 -1.42
CA PRO A 81 -13.21 31.05 -1.29
C PRO A 81 -12.83 31.51 0.14
N LEU A 82 -13.66 31.26 1.17
CA LEU A 82 -13.47 31.76 2.54
C LEU A 82 -13.72 30.74 3.67
N ALA A 83 -13.65 29.44 3.41
CA ALA A 83 -13.68 28.46 4.50
C ALA A 83 -12.30 28.42 5.22
N THR A 84 -12.21 29.21 6.30
CA THR A 84 -11.07 29.36 7.23
C THR A 84 -10.72 28.06 7.95
#